data_AF-A0AAU0T951-F1
#
_entry.id   AF-A0AAU0T951-F1
#
_cell.length_a   1.000
_cell.length_b   1.000
_cell.length_c   1.000
_cell.angle_alpha   90.00
_cell.angle_beta   90.00
_cell.angle_gamma   90.00
#
_symmetry.space_group_name_H-M   'P 1'
#
loop_
_entity.id
_entity.type
_entity.pdbx_description
1 polymer ?
#
loop_
_entity_poly.entity_id
_entity_poly.type
_entity_poly.pdbx_seq_one_letter_code
_entity_poly.pdbx_strand_id
1 'polypeptide(L)'
;MLIYERLSDEQREEGLNEILENAQDREAGVIRQVLDRGLEGLTPRQAWVFANNIDPLFEEGCSIKSCTRPAFVGREFCDVCEIKFG
;
A
#
# COMPACT_ATOMS: atom_id res chain seq x y z
N MET A 1 -8.27 3.73 -11.20
CA MET A 1 -6.94 3.14 -11.38
C MET A 1 -6.36 2.99 -10.00
N LEU A 2 -5.95 1.78 -9.63
CA LEU A 2 -5.47 1.48 -8.29
C LEU A 2 -4.05 2.03 -8.09
N ILE A 3 -3.71 2.40 -6.85
CA ILE A 3 -2.35 2.74 -6.47
C ILE A 3 -1.44 1.54 -6.71
N TYR A 4 -1.90 0.34 -6.36
CA TYR A 4 -1.19 -0.91 -6.57
C TYR A 4 -0.71 -1.11 -8.02
N GLU A 5 -1.54 -0.77 -9.01
CA GLU A 5 -1.26 -1.01 -10.43
C GLU A 5 -0.12 -0.14 -10.96
N ARG A 6 0.13 1.03 -10.37
CA ARG A 6 1.21 1.95 -10.78
C ARG A 6 2.56 1.67 -10.08
N LEU A 7 2.59 0.77 -9.09
CA LEU A 7 3.81 0.37 -8.38
C LEU A 7 4.60 -0.69 -9.14
N SER A 8 5.92 -0.74 -8.91
CA SER A 8 6.74 -1.88 -9.34
C SER A 8 6.38 -3.15 -8.56
N ASP A 9 6.75 -4.33 -9.06
CA ASP A 9 6.48 -5.60 -8.37
C ASP A 9 7.11 -5.66 -6.97
N GLU A 10 8.34 -5.13 -6.83
CA GLU A 10 9.01 -5.00 -5.53
C GLU A 10 8.24 -4.09 -4.57
N GLN A 11 7.79 -2.91 -5.03
CA GLN A 11 7.01 -2.00 -4.21
C GLN A 11 5.64 -2.60 -3.84
N ARG A 12 5.01 -3.37 -4.73
CA ARG A 12 3.76 -4.07 -4.43
C ARG A 12 3.95 -5.02 -3.27
N GLU A 13 4.99 -5.86 -3.33
CA GLU A 13 5.29 -6.83 -2.28
C GLU A 13 5.67 -6.14 -0.96
N GLU A 14 6.57 -5.15 -1.00
CA GLU A 14 6.99 -4.35 0.16
C GLU A 14 5.77 -3.72 0.85
N GLY A 15 4.96 -2.98 0.09
CA GLY A 15 3.81 -2.26 0.66
C GLY A 15 2.70 -3.19 1.15
N LEU A 16 2.45 -4.32 0.47
CA LEU A 16 1.48 -5.30 0.97
C LEU A 16 1.93 -5.92 2.29
N ASN A 17 3.22 -6.25 2.44
CA ASN A 17 3.74 -6.77 3.70
C ASN A 17 3.62 -5.74 4.82
N GLU A 18 3.93 -4.47 4.56
CA GLU A 18 3.84 -3.43 5.57
C GLU A 18 2.39 -3.16 6.01
N ILE A 19 1.46 -3.11 5.06
CA ILE A 19 0.03 -3.00 5.36
C ILE A 19 -0.43 -4.23 6.16
N LEU A 20 0.07 -5.43 5.83
CA LEU A 20 -0.31 -6.68 6.48
C LEU A 20 0.07 -6.71 7.96
N GLU A 21 1.19 -6.09 8.37
CA GLU A 21 1.61 -6.02 9.77
C GLU A 21 0.56 -5.37 10.67
N ASN A 22 -0.22 -4.44 10.12
CA ASN A 22 -1.21 -3.65 10.84
C ASN A 22 -2.68 -3.96 10.42
N ALA A 23 -2.88 -4.93 9.53
CA ALA A 23 -4.19 -5.24 8.97
C ALA A 23 -5.10 -6.02 9.93
N GLN A 24 -6.41 -5.77 9.85
CA GLN A 24 -7.42 -6.60 10.51
C GLN A 24 -7.63 -7.93 9.76
N ASP A 25 -8.25 -8.92 10.42
CA ASP A 25 -8.40 -10.30 9.90
C ASP A 25 -8.94 -10.38 8.46
N ARG A 26 -9.90 -9.51 8.09
CA ARG A 26 -10.52 -9.51 6.77
C ARG A 26 -9.55 -8.99 5.70
N GLU A 27 -8.94 -7.84 5.93
CA GLU A 27 -7.95 -7.21 5.06
C GLU A 27 -6.71 -8.11 4.94
N ALA A 28 -6.22 -8.67 6.05
CA ALA A 28 -5.08 -9.57 6.08
C ALA A 28 -5.31 -10.82 5.20
N GLY A 29 -6.52 -11.38 5.21
CA GLY A 29 -6.89 -12.49 4.33
C GLY A 29 -6.83 -12.12 2.84
N VAL A 30 -7.31 -10.92 2.49
CA VAL A 30 -7.25 -10.42 1.10
C VAL A 30 -5.81 -10.14 0.68
N ILE A 31 -5.01 -9.48 1.52
CA ILE A 31 -3.60 -9.17 1.24
C ILE A 31 -2.79 -10.44 0.96
N ARG A 32 -2.92 -11.47 1.81
CA ARG A 32 -2.24 -12.76 1.61
C ARG A 32 -2.63 -13.42 0.29
N GLN A 33 -3.88 -13.31 -0.12
CA GLN A 33 -4.34 -13.86 -1.38
C GLN A 33 -3.76 -13.10 -2.58
N VAL A 34 -3.60 -11.78 -2.49
CA VAL A 34 -2.92 -10.97 -3.52
C VAL A 34 -1.44 -11.30 -3.59
N LEU A 35 -0.75 -11.46 -2.46
CA LEU A 35 0.65 -11.88 -2.41
C LEU A 35 0.87 -13.27 -3.06
N ASP A 36 -0.07 -14.21 -2.88
CA ASP A 36 0.04 -15.57 -3.43
C ASP A 36 -0.36 -15.65 -4.92
N ARG A 37 -1.39 -14.91 -5.35
CA ARG A 37 -2.07 -15.14 -6.65
C ARG A 37 -2.39 -13.90 -7.47
N GLY A 38 -1.91 -12.72 -7.05
CA GLY A 38 -2.26 -11.46 -7.69
C GLY A 38 -3.71 -11.02 -7.49
N LEU A 39 -4.08 -9.91 -8.12
CA LEU A 39 -5.42 -9.33 -8.03
C LEU A 39 -6.48 -10.17 -8.74
N GLU A 40 -6.10 -10.89 -9.79
CA GLU A 40 -6.92 -11.81 -10.57
C GLU A 40 -7.45 -12.98 -9.73
N GLY A 41 -6.76 -13.31 -8.64
CA GLY A 41 -7.18 -14.33 -7.70
C GLY A 41 -8.36 -13.90 -6.83
N LEU A 42 -8.75 -12.62 -6.81
CA LEU A 42 -9.77 -12.10 -5.91
C LEU A 42 -11.19 -12.32 -6.45
N THR A 43 -12.11 -12.69 -5.55
CA THR A 43 -13.55 -12.59 -5.83
C THR A 43 -13.98 -11.12 -5.96
N PRO A 44 -15.13 -10.81 -6.60
CA PRO A 44 -15.60 -9.42 -6.74
C PRO A 44 -15.72 -8.67 -5.41
N ARG A 45 -16.14 -9.37 -4.33
CA ARG A 45 -16.23 -8.77 -2.99
C ARG A 45 -14.86 -8.48 -2.40
N GLN A 46 -13.88 -9.34 -2.62
CA GLN A 46 -12.50 -9.12 -2.15
C GLN A 46 -11.80 -8.03 -2.96
N ALA A 47 -12.02 -7.98 -4.28
CA ALA A 47 -11.54 -6.89 -5.12
C ALA A 47 -12.11 -5.53 -4.65
N TRP A 48 -13.37 -5.49 -4.23
CA TRP A 48 -13.95 -4.29 -3.62
C TRP A 48 -13.25 -3.92 -2.30
N VAL A 49 -12.98 -4.89 -1.42
CA VAL A 49 -12.22 -4.66 -0.17
C VAL A 49 -10.84 -4.13 -0.49
N PHE A 50 -10.15 -4.74 -1.45
CA PHE A 50 -8.83 -4.32 -1.87
C PHE A 50 -8.86 -2.86 -2.31
N ALA A 51 -9.72 -2.53 -3.27
CA ALA A 51 -9.79 -1.19 -3.86
C ALA A 51 -10.18 -0.08 -2.86
N ASN A 52 -10.99 -0.38 -1.85
CA ASN A 52 -11.54 0.65 -0.96
C ASN A 52 -10.87 0.69 0.41
N ASN A 53 -10.30 -0.42 0.89
CA ASN A 53 -9.74 -0.51 2.23
C ASN A 53 -8.22 -0.69 2.23
N ILE A 54 -7.65 -1.36 1.22
CA ILE A 54 -6.22 -1.72 1.20
C ILE A 54 -5.44 -0.79 0.28
N ASP A 55 -5.90 -0.61 -0.96
CA ASP A 55 -5.22 0.20 -1.98
C ASP A 55 -4.90 1.63 -1.53
N PRO A 56 -5.79 2.35 -0.81
CA PRO A 56 -5.46 3.68 -0.30
C PRO A 56 -4.32 3.71 0.72
N LEU A 57 -4.00 2.58 1.37
CA LEU A 57 -2.99 2.50 2.43
C LEU A 57 -1.55 2.44 1.89
N PHE A 58 -1.36 2.29 0.58
CA PHE A 58 -0.02 2.37 -0.03
C PHE A 58 0.59 3.77 0.01
N GLU A 59 -0.22 4.80 0.27
CA GLU A 59 0.22 6.17 0.45
C GLU A 59 -0.13 6.67 1.84
N GLU A 60 0.87 7.21 2.52
CA GLU A 60 0.74 7.86 3.82
C GLU A 60 1.16 9.33 3.74
N GLY A 61 0.99 10.09 4.83
CA GLY A 61 1.48 11.46 4.89
C GLY A 61 2.99 11.51 5.10
N CYS A 62 3.70 12.36 4.34
CA CYS A 62 5.09 12.66 4.64
C CYS A 62 5.24 13.27 6.04
N SER A 63 6.24 12.82 6.82
CA SER A 63 6.45 13.28 8.20
C SER A 63 6.86 14.76 8.31
N ILE A 64 7.28 15.39 7.20
CA ILE A 64 7.52 16.83 7.18
C ILE A 64 6.18 17.56 7.23
N LYS A 65 5.88 18.19 8.38
CA LYS A 65 4.59 18.87 8.67
C LYS A 65 4.09 19.84 7.59
N SER A 66 5.00 20.49 6.86
CA SER A 66 4.65 21.44 5.78
C SER A 66 4.54 20.81 4.40
N CYS A 67 4.87 19.52 4.26
CA CYS A 67 4.81 18.78 3.01
C CYS A 67 3.44 18.09 2.88
N THR A 68 2.78 18.29 1.75
CA THR A 68 1.48 17.67 1.44
C THR A 68 1.62 16.48 0.49
N ARG A 69 2.84 16.08 0.15
CA ARG A 69 3.09 14.95 -0.74
C ARG A 69 2.92 13.64 0.01
N PRO A 70 2.38 12.60 -0.65
CA PRO A 70 2.33 11.28 -0.05
C PRO A 70 3.73 10.70 0.09
N ALA A 71 3.98 10.00 1.19
CA ALA A 71 5.04 9.03 1.34
C ALA A 71 4.51 7.65 0.97
N PHE A 72 5.39 6.76 0.50
CA PHE A 72 5.02 5.36 0.35
C PHE A 72 4.86 4.74 1.74
N VAL A 73 3.92 3.80 1.88
CA VAL A 73 3.69 3.07 3.14
C VAL A 73 5.01 2.53 3.74
N GLY A 74 5.17 2.66 5.05
CA GLY A 74 6.40 2.28 5.76
C GLY A 74 7.58 3.26 5.61
N ARG A 75 7.45 4.33 4.82
CA ARG A 75 8.50 5.35 4.66
C ARG A 75 8.16 6.62 5.43
N GLU A 76 9.15 7.15 6.14
CA GLU A 76 8.98 8.37 6.93
C GLU A 76 8.78 9.61 6.04
N PHE A 77 9.44 9.64 4.88
CA PHE A 77 9.44 10.79 3.98
C PHE A 77 8.95 10.44 2.57
N CYS A 78 8.41 11.45 1.88
CA CYS A 78 8.17 11.36 0.45
C CYS A 78 9.48 11.37 -0.34
N ASP A 79 9.41 10.95 -1.61
CA ASP A 79 10.53 10.88 -2.55
C ASP A 79 11.49 12.08 -2.53
N VAL A 80 10.97 13.30 -2.40
CA VAL A 80 11.75 14.54 -2.37
C VAL A 80 12.27 14.89 -0.98
N CYS A 81 11.50 14.62 0.07
CA CYS A 81 11.94 14.90 1.44
C CYS A 81 13.02 13.90 1.89
N GLU A 82 12.95 12.65 1.42
CA GLU A 82 13.95 11.60 1.66
C GLU A 82 15.35 12.06 1.27
N ILE A 83 15.52 12.69 0.10
CA ILE A 83 16.83 13.17 -0.39
C ILE A 83 17.48 14.17 0.59
N LYS A 84 16.67 14.92 1.33
CA LYS A 84 17.14 16.01 2.19
C LYS A 84 17.26 15.61 3.66
N PHE A 85 16.44 14.67 4.11
CA PHE A 85 16.26 14.38 5.53
C PHE A 85 16.48 12.90 5.89
N GLY A 86 16.54 12.00 4.91
CA GLY A 86 16.91 10.59 5.06
C GLY A 86 18.40 10.35 4.93
#